data_AF-A0A2Z4GWS6-F1
#
_entry.id   AF-A0A2Z4GWS6-F1
#
_cell.length_a   1.000
_cell.length_b   1.000
_cell.length_c   1.000
_cell.angle_alpha   90.00
_cell.angle_beta   90.00
_cell.angle_gamma   90.00
#
_symmetry.space_group_name_H-M   'P 1'
#
loop_
_entity.id
_entity.type
_entity.pdbx_description
1 polymer ?
#
loop_
_entity_poly.entity_id
_entity_poly.type
_entity_poly.pdbx_seq_one_letter_code
_entity_poly.pdbx_strand_id
1 'polypeptide(L)'
;NIWGVMLFLRISWVVSQAGIGLSLVIIAISAFVCVITTLSMSAICTNGEVKGGGIYYIISRSLGPEFGASVGIIFAFANAVAASMNTIGFCDSLNDLLKSYDVKIIDGGLNDVRIVGAVALLVMCIICAVGMDWESKAQNFLIAIIVGAMVDFVVGTIMGPSSNQEIANGFVGLSTSTLKANFKDDFRFSEGINQDFFSVFAIFFPSVTGIQAGANISGDLKDPASAIPKGTLLALLISMVSYAVMVMFSGASALRDASGNLADLVIVNGTVVDYSGLANCVANNTCKYGLHNSYSVMQLMSAWGPFIYGGCWAATLSTALTNLLSVPRLIQALGVDRIYPGLIFFSKP
;
A
#
# COMPACT_ATOMS: atom_id res chain seq x y z
N ASN A 1 -6.89 -4.70 2.84
CA ASN A 1 -7.35 -4.20 1.53
C ASN A 1 -7.01 -2.75 1.29
N ILE A 2 -7.34 -1.80 2.18
CA ILE A 2 -6.86 -0.41 2.01
C ILE A 2 -5.35 -0.36 2.31
N TRP A 3 -4.95 -0.83 3.50
CA TRP A 3 -3.52 -1.02 3.79
C TRP A 3 -2.92 -2.09 2.86
N GLY A 4 -1.96 -1.67 2.04
CA GLY A 4 -1.28 -2.48 1.03
C GLY A 4 0.18 -2.06 0.84
N VAL A 5 0.79 -2.46 -0.28
CA VAL A 5 2.21 -2.19 -0.62
C VAL A 5 2.61 -0.73 -0.39
N MET A 6 1.74 0.17 -0.83
CA MET A 6 2.04 1.61 -0.90
C MET A 6 2.33 2.21 0.47
N LEU A 7 1.74 1.65 1.53
CA LEU A 7 1.92 2.11 2.90
C LEU A 7 3.37 1.95 3.38
N PHE A 8 4.02 0.83 3.04
CA PHE A 8 5.36 0.49 3.54
C PHE A 8 6.50 0.80 2.57
N LEU A 9 6.24 0.76 1.25
CA LEU A 9 7.31 0.96 0.25
C LEU A 9 7.27 2.34 -0.41
N ARG A 10 6.09 2.96 -0.54
CA ARG A 10 5.93 4.15 -1.40
C ARG A 10 5.57 5.43 -0.65
N ILE A 11 5.06 5.37 0.58
CA ILE A 11 4.66 6.59 1.31
C ILE A 11 5.85 7.52 1.56
N SER A 12 7.02 6.98 1.90
CA SER A 12 8.26 7.75 2.05
C SER A 12 8.68 8.44 0.76
N TRP A 13 8.50 7.78 -0.37
CA TRP A 13 8.78 8.36 -1.69
C TRP A 13 7.77 9.43 -2.09
N VAL A 14 6.48 9.25 -1.77
CA VAL A 14 5.46 10.29 -1.96
C VAL A 14 5.84 11.54 -1.16
N VAL A 15 6.28 11.37 0.09
CA VAL A 15 6.73 12.48 0.95
C VAL A 15 7.99 13.17 0.43
N SER A 16 8.91 12.45 -0.21
CA SER A 16 10.11 13.08 -0.78
C SER A 16 9.79 13.96 -1.98
N GLN A 17 8.97 13.46 -2.92
CA GLN A 17 8.60 14.20 -4.13
C GLN A 17 7.66 15.36 -3.85
N ALA A 18 6.54 15.08 -3.16
CA ALA A 18 5.49 16.06 -2.94
C ALA A 18 5.74 16.94 -1.70
N GLY A 19 6.61 16.50 -0.78
CA GLY A 19 6.73 17.13 0.54
C GLY A 19 5.56 16.77 1.45
N ILE A 20 5.68 17.12 2.75
CA ILE A 20 4.67 16.78 3.76
C ILE A 20 3.33 17.46 3.46
N GLY A 21 3.35 18.76 3.14
CA GLY A 21 2.12 19.54 2.95
C GLY A 21 1.30 19.04 1.76
N LEU A 22 1.94 18.86 0.60
CA LEU A 22 1.26 18.40 -0.61
C LEU A 22 0.85 16.93 -0.51
N SER A 23 1.63 16.08 0.18
CA SER A 23 1.25 14.68 0.45
C SER A 23 -0.04 14.59 1.27
N LEU A 24 -0.22 15.46 2.27
CA LEU A 24 -1.48 15.54 3.02
C LEU A 24 -2.65 16.01 2.14
N VAL A 25 -2.41 16.91 1.19
CA VAL A 25 -3.41 17.31 0.19
C VAL A 25 -3.79 16.14 -0.73
N ILE A 26 -2.81 15.36 -1.19
CA ILE A 26 -3.04 14.13 -1.99
C ILE A 26 -3.91 13.15 -1.21
N ILE A 27 -3.61 12.92 0.08
CA ILE A 27 -4.40 12.07 0.97
C ILE A 27 -5.82 12.64 1.12
N ALA A 28 -5.97 13.94 1.33
CA ALA A 28 -7.28 14.58 1.51
C ALA A 28 -8.17 14.50 0.26
N ILE A 29 -7.60 14.74 -0.93
CA ILE A 29 -8.32 14.59 -2.21
C ILE A 29 -8.73 13.13 -2.43
N SER A 30 -7.81 12.20 -2.16
CA SER A 30 -8.08 10.76 -2.26
C SER A 30 -9.20 10.34 -1.31
N ALA A 31 -9.16 10.82 -0.06
CA ALA A 31 -10.20 10.59 0.94
C ALA A 31 -11.55 11.14 0.49
N PHE A 32 -11.58 12.35 -0.08
CA PHE A 32 -12.81 12.96 -0.59
C PHE A 32 -13.46 12.12 -1.69
N VAL A 33 -12.68 11.64 -2.67
CA VAL A 33 -13.17 10.74 -3.72
C VAL A 33 -13.71 9.44 -3.13
N CYS A 34 -13.02 8.85 -2.16
CA CYS A 34 -13.46 7.63 -1.48
C CYS A 34 -14.74 7.85 -0.67
N VAL A 35 -14.87 8.96 0.07
CA VAL A 35 -16.07 9.28 0.86
C VAL A 35 -17.30 9.39 -0.05
N ILE A 36 -17.19 10.12 -1.16
CA ILE A 36 -18.29 10.21 -2.14
C ILE A 36 -18.68 8.83 -2.65
N THR A 37 -17.68 8.01 -3.00
CA THR A 37 -17.92 6.65 -3.50
C THR A 37 -18.57 5.76 -2.44
N THR A 38 -18.13 5.84 -1.18
CA THR A 38 -18.70 5.08 -0.06
C THR A 38 -20.12 5.53 0.26
N LEU A 39 -20.43 6.82 0.20
CA LEU A 39 -21.79 7.32 0.39
C LEU A 39 -22.73 6.81 -0.72
N SER A 40 -22.28 6.82 -1.97
CA SER A 40 -23.01 6.23 -3.10
C SER A 40 -23.24 4.73 -2.90
N MET A 41 -22.20 3.98 -2.51
CA MET A 41 -22.32 2.56 -2.19
C MET A 41 -23.30 2.32 -1.04
N SER A 42 -23.25 3.15 0.00
CA SER A 42 -24.13 3.04 1.16
C SER A 42 -25.59 3.23 0.76
N ALA A 43 -25.89 4.21 -0.10
CA ALA A 43 -27.23 4.43 -0.62
C ALA A 43 -27.75 3.20 -1.39
N ILE A 44 -26.90 2.57 -2.21
CA ILE A 44 -27.24 1.34 -2.94
C ILE A 44 -27.50 0.19 -1.96
N CYS A 45 -26.65 -0.01 -0.95
CA CYS A 45 -26.81 -1.08 0.04
C CYS A 45 -28.05 -0.89 0.94
N THR A 46 -28.54 0.33 1.12
CA THR A 46 -29.78 0.59 1.88
C THR A 46 -31.05 0.48 1.04
N ASN A 47 -30.93 0.31 -0.27
CA ASN A 47 -32.07 0.30 -1.20
C ASN A 47 -32.42 -1.14 -1.61
N GLY A 48 -33.32 -1.78 -0.87
CA GLY A 48 -33.84 -3.12 -1.16
C GLY A 48 -33.27 -4.24 -0.28
N GLU A 49 -33.66 -5.48 -0.58
CA GLU A 49 -33.14 -6.65 0.13
C GLU A 49 -31.73 -7.00 -0.35
N VAL A 50 -30.73 -6.73 0.49
CA VAL A 50 -29.34 -7.14 0.25
C VAL A 50 -29.24 -8.66 0.45
N LYS A 51 -29.39 -9.41 -0.63
CA LYS A 51 -29.12 -10.87 -0.64
C LYS A 51 -27.63 -11.13 -0.87
N GLY A 52 -27.19 -12.33 -0.50
CA GLY A 52 -25.77 -12.69 -0.44
C GLY A 52 -25.06 -12.94 -1.77
N GLY A 53 -25.05 -11.95 -2.68
CA GLY A 53 -24.39 -12.05 -3.99
C GLY A 53 -23.17 -11.12 -4.16
N GLY A 54 -22.71 -10.47 -3.09
CA GLY A 54 -21.58 -9.53 -3.14
C GLY A 54 -21.91 -8.21 -3.86
N ILE A 55 -20.88 -7.44 -4.21
CA ILE A 55 -21.04 -6.08 -4.74
C ILE A 55 -21.76 -6.03 -6.09
N TYR A 56 -21.46 -6.97 -7.00
CA TYR A 56 -22.07 -7.02 -8.32
C TYR A 56 -23.58 -7.23 -8.22
N TYR A 57 -24.02 -8.14 -7.36
CA TYR A 57 -25.44 -8.42 -7.13
C TYR A 57 -26.18 -7.19 -6.58
N ILE A 58 -25.57 -6.48 -5.64
CA ILE A 58 -26.14 -5.26 -5.05
C ILE A 58 -26.32 -4.18 -6.13
N ILE A 59 -25.32 -3.99 -7.00
CA ILE A 59 -25.35 -2.99 -8.07
C ILE A 59 -26.36 -3.39 -9.17
N SER A 60 -26.32 -4.63 -9.65
CA SER A 60 -27.17 -5.07 -10.77
C SER A 60 -28.67 -5.06 -10.42
N ARG A 61 -29.01 -5.31 -9.16
CA ARG A 61 -30.41 -5.27 -8.68
C ARG A 61 -30.92 -3.85 -8.41
N SER A 62 -30.03 -2.93 -8.06
CA SER A 62 -30.42 -1.54 -7.72
C SER A 62 -30.40 -0.60 -8.93
N LEU A 63 -29.41 -0.75 -9.82
CA LEU A 63 -29.20 0.13 -10.98
C LEU A 63 -29.59 -0.53 -12.31
N GLY A 64 -29.91 -1.82 -12.29
CA GLY A 64 -30.25 -2.60 -13.48
C GLY A 64 -29.07 -3.42 -14.01
N PRO A 65 -29.37 -4.48 -14.79
CA PRO A 65 -28.38 -5.46 -15.23
C PRO A 65 -27.30 -4.87 -16.14
N GLU A 66 -27.63 -3.92 -17.01
CA GLU A 66 -26.68 -3.31 -17.97
C GLU A 66 -25.57 -2.52 -17.26
N PHE A 67 -25.96 -1.70 -16.27
CA PHE A 67 -25.02 -0.97 -15.43
C PHE A 67 -24.20 -1.91 -14.54
N GLY A 68 -24.86 -2.88 -13.90
CA GLY A 68 -24.18 -3.87 -13.06
C GLY A 68 -23.12 -4.67 -13.84
N ALA A 69 -23.45 -5.10 -15.07
CA ALA A 69 -22.55 -5.89 -15.89
C ALA A 69 -21.31 -5.10 -16.34
N SER A 70 -21.53 -3.87 -16.79
CA SER A 70 -20.45 -2.97 -17.23
C SER A 70 -19.49 -2.64 -16.08
N VAL A 71 -20.03 -2.30 -14.90
CA VAL A 71 -19.22 -2.04 -13.70
C VAL A 71 -18.51 -3.31 -13.22
N GLY A 72 -19.19 -4.46 -13.27
CA GLY A 72 -18.64 -5.75 -12.85
C GLY A 72 -17.40 -6.18 -13.65
N ILE A 73 -17.40 -6.00 -14.98
CA ILE A 73 -16.24 -6.33 -15.82
C ILE A 73 -15.04 -5.42 -15.49
N ILE A 74 -15.27 -4.10 -15.43
CA ILE A 74 -14.21 -3.14 -15.11
C ILE A 74 -13.63 -3.44 -13.73
N PHE A 75 -14.50 -3.79 -12.78
CA PHE A 75 -14.10 -4.12 -11.42
C PHE A 75 -13.29 -5.44 -11.35
N ALA A 76 -13.70 -6.47 -12.09
CA ALA A 76 -12.94 -7.72 -12.20
C ALA A 76 -11.54 -7.48 -12.77
N PHE A 77 -11.43 -6.66 -13.83
CA PHE A 77 -10.12 -6.30 -14.41
C PHE A 77 -9.26 -5.49 -13.42
N ALA A 78 -9.86 -4.49 -12.74
CA ALA A 78 -9.16 -3.69 -11.74
C ALA A 78 -8.61 -4.54 -10.59
N ASN A 79 -9.41 -5.48 -10.06
CA ASN A 79 -8.96 -6.39 -9.00
C ASN A 79 -7.86 -7.34 -9.47
N ALA A 80 -7.90 -7.80 -10.72
CA ALA A 80 -6.83 -8.65 -11.29
C ALA A 80 -5.49 -7.89 -11.38
N VAL A 81 -5.51 -6.64 -11.88
CA VAL A 81 -4.32 -5.78 -11.93
C VAL A 81 -3.84 -5.44 -10.52
N ALA A 82 -4.76 -5.14 -9.59
CA ALA A 82 -4.42 -4.86 -8.21
C ALA A 82 -3.79 -6.07 -7.50
N ALA A 83 -4.23 -7.30 -7.79
CA ALA A 83 -3.58 -8.51 -7.29
C ALA A 83 -2.12 -8.60 -7.77
N SER A 84 -1.88 -8.36 -9.07
CA SER A 84 -0.52 -8.34 -9.63
C SER A 84 0.37 -7.26 -8.99
N MET A 85 -0.13 -6.03 -8.85
CA MET A 85 0.59 -4.92 -8.22
C MET A 85 0.99 -5.26 -6.77
N ASN A 86 0.08 -5.85 -5.99
CA ASN A 86 0.37 -6.22 -4.61
C ASN A 86 1.41 -7.35 -4.53
N THR A 87 1.35 -8.33 -5.42
CA THR A 87 2.38 -9.38 -5.51
C THR A 87 3.75 -8.80 -5.87
N ILE A 88 3.82 -7.85 -6.82
CA ILE A 88 5.11 -7.22 -7.19
C ILE A 88 5.73 -6.52 -5.98
N GLY A 89 4.93 -5.79 -5.19
CA GLY A 89 5.43 -5.15 -3.98
C GLY A 89 5.95 -6.14 -2.91
N PHE A 90 5.34 -7.32 -2.79
CA PHE A 90 5.89 -8.40 -1.98
C PHE A 90 7.27 -8.83 -2.50
N CYS A 91 7.39 -9.05 -3.81
CA CYS A 91 8.62 -9.50 -4.44
C CYS A 91 9.75 -8.49 -4.36
N ASP A 92 9.46 -7.20 -4.54
CA ASP A 92 10.44 -6.12 -4.37
C ASP A 92 10.95 -6.07 -2.93
N SER A 93 10.03 -6.11 -1.96
CA SER A 93 10.38 -6.15 -0.54
C SER A 93 11.20 -7.40 -0.17
N LEU A 94 10.87 -8.56 -0.72
CA LEU A 94 11.64 -9.79 -0.49
C LEU A 94 13.04 -9.69 -1.11
N ASN A 95 13.15 -9.18 -2.34
CA ASN A 95 14.43 -9.02 -3.02
C ASN A 95 15.34 -8.03 -2.28
N ASP A 96 14.79 -6.95 -1.73
CA ASP A 96 15.54 -6.02 -0.90
C ASP A 96 16.05 -6.67 0.39
N LEU A 97 15.26 -7.55 1.01
CA LEU A 97 15.72 -8.35 2.15
C LEU A 97 16.86 -9.30 1.74
N LEU A 98 16.74 -10.00 0.62
CA LEU A 98 17.79 -10.91 0.13
C LEU A 98 19.11 -10.17 -0.13
N LYS A 99 19.04 -8.99 -0.76
CA LYS A 99 20.20 -8.12 -0.99
C LYS A 99 20.88 -7.71 0.32
N SER A 100 20.12 -7.48 1.40
CA SER A 100 20.70 -7.12 2.70
C SER A 100 21.55 -8.24 3.31
N TYR A 101 21.30 -9.51 2.94
CA TYR A 101 22.09 -10.68 3.33
C TYR A 101 23.13 -11.10 2.27
N ASP A 102 23.35 -10.28 1.23
CA ASP A 102 24.20 -10.57 0.07
C ASP A 102 23.84 -11.87 -0.68
N VAL A 103 22.58 -12.32 -0.55
CA VAL A 103 22.05 -13.47 -1.27
C VAL A 103 21.40 -12.99 -2.56
N LYS A 104 21.79 -13.58 -3.70
CA LYS A 104 21.20 -13.30 -5.01
C LYS A 104 20.64 -14.61 -5.57
N ILE A 105 19.46 -14.55 -6.20
CA ILE A 105 18.87 -15.76 -6.80
C ILE A 105 19.50 -15.97 -8.18
N ILE A 106 19.43 -14.96 -9.07
CA ILE A 106 20.10 -14.98 -10.38
C ILE A 106 20.93 -13.72 -10.55
N ASP A 107 20.27 -12.56 -10.66
CA ASP A 107 20.90 -11.28 -11.00
C ASP A 107 20.75 -10.22 -9.89
N GLY A 108 19.96 -10.49 -8.85
CA GLY A 108 19.61 -9.53 -7.81
C GLY A 108 18.77 -8.36 -8.34
N GLY A 109 18.18 -8.50 -9.53
CA GLY A 109 17.53 -7.43 -10.28
C GLY A 109 16.07 -7.71 -10.59
N LEU A 110 15.64 -7.31 -11.79
CA LEU A 110 14.25 -7.42 -12.25
C LEU A 110 13.83 -8.85 -12.52
N ASN A 111 14.74 -9.75 -12.92
CA ASN A 111 14.39 -11.13 -13.23
C ASN A 111 14.09 -11.92 -11.96
N ASP A 112 14.82 -11.65 -10.87
CA ASP A 112 14.55 -12.26 -9.56
C ASP A 112 13.12 -11.92 -9.09
N VAL A 113 12.70 -10.65 -9.22
CA VAL A 113 11.34 -10.20 -8.88
C VAL A 113 10.29 -10.94 -9.73
N ARG A 114 10.54 -11.15 -11.02
CA ARG A 114 9.61 -11.87 -11.93
C ARG A 114 9.45 -13.34 -11.54
N ILE A 115 10.54 -14.02 -11.20
CA ILE A 115 10.52 -15.44 -10.82
C ILE A 115 9.81 -15.63 -9.49
N VAL A 116 10.19 -14.85 -8.48
CA VAL A 116 9.53 -14.87 -7.16
C VAL A 116 8.04 -14.54 -7.31
N GLY A 117 7.69 -13.56 -8.14
CA GLY A 117 6.31 -13.18 -8.40
C GLY A 117 5.47 -14.28 -9.04
N ALA A 118 6.03 -14.99 -10.03
CA ALA A 118 5.36 -16.12 -10.66
C ALA A 118 5.11 -17.27 -9.67
N VAL A 119 6.11 -17.59 -8.84
CA VAL A 119 5.99 -18.62 -7.80
C VAL A 119 4.96 -18.20 -6.74
N ALA A 120 5.03 -16.96 -6.25
CA ALA A 120 4.11 -16.44 -5.25
C ALA A 120 2.65 -16.43 -5.74
N LEU A 121 2.41 -15.98 -6.98
CA LEU A 121 1.07 -16.05 -7.59
C LEU A 121 0.56 -17.48 -7.72
N LEU A 122 1.40 -18.41 -8.16
CA LEU A 122 1.03 -19.83 -8.28
C LEU A 122 0.64 -20.42 -6.92
N VAL A 123 1.42 -20.13 -5.87
CA VAL A 123 1.13 -20.56 -4.50
C VAL A 123 -0.19 -19.95 -4.00
N MET A 124 -0.40 -18.65 -4.20
CA MET A 124 -1.66 -17.99 -3.81
C MET A 124 -2.86 -18.58 -4.56
N CYS A 125 -2.74 -18.87 -5.85
CA CYS A 125 -3.79 -19.53 -6.62
C CYS A 125 -4.13 -20.93 -6.07
N ILE A 126 -3.12 -21.72 -5.67
CA ILE A 126 -3.35 -23.02 -5.04
C ILE A 126 -4.08 -22.86 -3.69
N ILE A 127 -3.65 -21.90 -2.86
CA ILE A 127 -4.30 -21.63 -1.57
C ILE A 127 -5.78 -21.24 -1.77
N CYS A 128 -6.04 -20.35 -2.72
CA CYS A 128 -7.40 -19.93 -3.08
C CYS A 128 -8.27 -21.09 -3.57
N ALA A 129 -7.69 -22.07 -4.28
CA ALA A 129 -8.40 -23.23 -4.79
C ALA A 129 -8.71 -24.29 -3.70
N VAL A 130 -7.85 -24.43 -2.69
CA VAL A 130 -7.96 -25.50 -1.68
C VAL A 130 -8.81 -25.11 -0.46
N GLY A 131 -8.85 -23.84 -0.06
CA GLY A 131 -9.52 -23.49 1.20
C GLY A 131 -9.94 -22.03 1.34
N MET A 132 -11.18 -21.72 0.95
CA MET A 132 -11.78 -20.40 1.18
C MET A 132 -12.04 -20.09 2.66
N ASP A 133 -12.30 -21.09 3.51
CA ASP A 133 -12.56 -20.86 4.94
C ASP A 133 -11.31 -20.46 5.73
N TRP A 134 -10.14 -20.91 5.28
CA TRP A 134 -8.85 -20.59 5.89
C TRP A 134 -8.44 -19.14 5.64
N GLU A 135 -8.89 -18.55 4.52
CA GLU A 135 -8.61 -17.17 4.13
C GLU A 135 -9.08 -16.18 5.19
N SER A 136 -10.35 -16.27 5.60
CA SER A 136 -10.95 -15.34 6.58
C SER A 136 -10.22 -15.34 7.92
N LYS A 137 -9.76 -16.52 8.38
CA LYS A 137 -8.97 -16.66 9.61
C LYS A 137 -7.56 -16.11 9.45
N ALA A 138 -6.92 -16.36 8.30
CA ALA A 138 -5.61 -15.81 7.99
C ALA A 138 -5.64 -14.29 7.93
N GLN A 139 -6.69 -13.68 7.37
CA GLN A 139 -6.81 -12.22 7.28
C GLN A 139 -6.80 -11.53 8.65
N ASN A 140 -7.48 -12.10 9.64
CA ASN A 140 -7.45 -11.58 11.02
C ASN A 140 -6.05 -11.60 11.63
N PHE A 141 -5.30 -12.68 11.38
CA PHE A 141 -3.90 -12.79 11.80
C PHE A 141 -2.99 -11.77 11.08
N LEU A 142 -3.15 -11.62 9.77
CA LEU A 142 -2.36 -10.68 8.96
C LEU A 142 -2.60 -9.22 9.38
N ILE A 143 -3.84 -8.84 9.71
CA ILE A 143 -4.16 -7.50 10.23
C ILE A 143 -3.40 -7.20 11.52
N ALA A 144 -3.26 -8.17 12.43
CA ALA A 144 -2.52 -7.98 13.67
C ALA A 144 -1.03 -7.68 13.40
N ILE A 145 -0.42 -8.35 12.42
CA ILE A 145 0.97 -8.09 12.00
C ILE A 145 1.09 -6.69 11.39
N ILE A 146 0.15 -6.29 10.52
CA ILE A 146 0.16 -4.96 9.89
C ILE A 146 0.09 -3.86 10.94
N VAL A 147 -0.86 -3.95 11.88
CA VAL A 147 -1.01 -2.97 12.97
C VAL A 147 0.24 -2.96 13.85
N GLY A 148 0.78 -4.14 14.17
CA GLY A 148 2.05 -4.26 14.89
C GLY A 148 3.19 -3.51 14.19
N ALA A 149 3.37 -3.71 12.89
CA ALA A 149 4.41 -3.05 12.10
C ALA A 149 4.21 -1.53 12.04
N MET A 150 2.97 -1.05 12.00
CA MET A 150 2.68 0.40 12.05
C MET A 150 3.05 1.00 13.41
N VAL A 151 2.76 0.29 14.50
CA VAL A 151 3.17 0.72 15.84
C VAL A 151 4.70 0.69 15.98
N ASP A 152 5.36 -0.36 15.48
CA ASP A 152 6.82 -0.49 15.50
C ASP A 152 7.53 0.63 14.73
N PHE A 153 6.97 1.04 13.59
CA PHE A 153 7.43 2.22 12.86
C PHE A 153 7.31 3.49 13.71
N VAL A 154 6.13 3.78 14.25
CA VAL A 154 5.90 5.00 15.05
C VAL A 154 6.80 5.01 16.30
N VAL A 155 6.91 3.90 17.02
CA VAL A 155 7.78 3.79 18.20
C VAL A 155 9.25 3.96 17.82
N GLY A 156 9.70 3.36 16.71
CA GLY A 156 11.06 3.52 16.19
C GLY A 156 11.41 4.98 15.89
N THR A 157 10.50 5.70 15.22
CA THR A 157 10.72 7.13 14.93
C THR A 157 10.82 8.00 16.18
N ILE A 158 10.12 7.64 17.26
CA ILE A 158 10.15 8.36 18.54
C ILE A 158 11.42 8.02 19.33
N MET A 159 11.86 6.76 19.28
CA MET A 159 13.09 6.32 19.94
C MET A 159 14.33 6.99 19.34
N GLY A 160 14.30 7.28 18.03
CA GLY A 160 15.38 7.93 17.30
C GLY A 160 16.49 6.96 16.88
N PRO A 161 17.51 7.46 16.15
CA PRO A 161 18.58 6.62 15.61
C PRO A 161 19.45 6.04 16.71
N SER A 162 19.69 4.73 16.66
CA SER A 162 20.53 4.00 17.62
C SER A 162 21.99 3.92 17.17
N SER A 163 22.25 4.07 15.87
CA SER A 163 23.60 3.99 15.29
C SER A 163 23.92 5.19 14.41
N ASN A 164 25.19 5.61 14.43
CA ASN A 164 25.70 6.65 13.52
C ASN A 164 25.55 6.25 12.04
N GLN A 165 25.49 4.94 11.74
CA GLN A 165 25.22 4.45 10.39
C GLN A 165 23.78 4.73 9.94
N GLU A 166 22.81 4.68 10.85
CA GLU A 166 21.41 4.99 10.53
C GLU A 166 21.25 6.47 10.20
N ILE A 167 21.98 7.33 10.92
CA ILE A 167 22.08 8.76 10.64
C ILE A 167 22.71 9.00 9.27
N ALA A 168 23.80 8.30 8.95
CA ALA A 168 24.44 8.40 7.64
C ALA A 168 23.53 7.90 6.50
N ASN A 169 22.63 6.96 6.76
CA ASN A 169 21.64 6.48 5.81
C ASN A 169 20.41 7.41 5.72
N GLY A 170 20.35 8.48 6.52
CA GLY A 170 19.35 9.54 6.42
C GLY A 170 18.29 9.55 7.52
N PHE A 171 18.38 8.70 8.56
CA PHE A 171 17.48 8.72 9.70
C PHE A 171 18.08 9.58 10.84
N VAL A 172 17.56 10.80 10.99
CA VAL A 172 18.08 11.81 11.94
C VAL A 172 17.21 11.95 13.20
N GLY A 173 16.12 11.20 13.29
CA GLY A 173 15.13 11.33 14.36
C GLY A 173 14.23 12.56 14.20
N LEU A 174 13.20 12.68 15.05
CA LEU A 174 12.22 13.77 14.96
C LEU A 174 12.87 15.13 15.20
N SER A 175 13.00 15.94 14.14
CA SER A 175 13.50 17.30 14.22
C SER A 175 12.56 18.31 13.56
N THR A 176 12.52 19.52 14.12
CA THR A 176 11.76 20.63 13.53
C THR A 176 12.45 21.18 12.28
N SER A 177 13.79 21.06 12.18
CA SER A 177 14.54 21.51 11.00
C SER A 177 14.22 20.65 9.78
N THR A 178 14.19 19.34 9.94
CA THR A 178 13.87 18.35 8.90
C THR A 178 12.41 18.46 8.48
N LEU A 179 11.49 18.62 9.44
CA LEU A 179 10.07 18.85 9.14
C LEU A 179 9.88 20.11 8.27
N LYS A 180 10.56 21.21 8.58
CA LYS A 180 10.50 22.44 7.76
C LYS A 180 11.13 22.24 6.39
N ALA A 181 12.27 21.55 6.31
CA ALA A 181 12.95 21.27 5.04
C ALA A 181 12.10 20.38 4.12
N ASN A 182 11.40 19.40 4.69
CA ASN A 182 10.54 18.46 3.98
C ASN A 182 9.12 18.97 3.71
N PHE A 183 8.78 20.18 4.17
CA PHE A 183 7.42 20.69 4.05
C PHE A 183 7.03 21.04 2.60
N LYS A 184 7.97 21.63 1.85
CA LYS A 184 7.79 22.05 0.47
C LYS A 184 7.96 20.86 -0.48
N ASP A 185 7.39 20.91 -1.67
CA ASP A 185 7.63 19.95 -2.76
C ASP A 185 9.07 20.01 -3.33
N ASP A 186 9.53 18.89 -3.89
CA ASP A 186 10.77 18.76 -4.67
C ASP A 186 10.61 17.62 -5.67
N PHE A 187 9.88 17.93 -6.74
CA PHE A 187 9.64 16.99 -7.83
C PHE A 187 10.91 16.79 -8.65
N ARG A 188 11.40 15.55 -8.70
CA ARG A 188 12.61 15.17 -9.44
C ARG A 188 12.31 14.14 -10.52
N PHE A 189 13.21 14.03 -11.49
CA PHE A 189 13.18 12.95 -12.45
C PHE A 189 13.46 11.62 -11.73
N SER A 190 12.49 10.72 -11.73
CA SER A 190 12.56 9.42 -11.07
C SER A 190 11.80 8.40 -11.90
N GLU A 191 12.33 7.18 -12.00
CA GLU A 191 11.69 6.07 -12.73
C GLU A 191 11.40 6.37 -14.21
N GLY A 192 12.25 7.18 -14.86
CA GLY A 192 12.17 7.47 -16.29
C GLY A 192 11.15 8.55 -16.68
N ILE A 193 10.52 9.20 -15.71
CA ILE A 193 9.51 10.24 -15.92
C ILE A 193 9.84 11.46 -15.02
N ASN A 194 9.60 12.67 -15.53
CA ASN A 194 9.60 13.88 -14.70
C ASN A 194 8.36 13.82 -13.82
N GLN A 195 8.55 13.68 -12.50
CA GLN A 195 7.45 13.60 -11.57
C GLN A 195 6.74 14.95 -11.46
N ASP A 196 5.43 14.91 -11.31
CA ASP A 196 4.59 16.07 -11.07
C ASP A 196 3.51 15.72 -10.02
N PHE A 197 2.66 16.68 -9.69
CA PHE A 197 1.59 16.45 -8.71
C PHE A 197 0.69 15.25 -9.10
N PHE A 198 0.33 15.13 -10.38
CA PHE A 198 -0.59 14.11 -10.85
C PHE A 198 0.05 12.73 -10.96
N SER A 199 1.34 12.64 -11.28
CA SER A 199 2.08 11.37 -11.30
C SER A 199 2.18 10.78 -9.90
N VAL A 200 2.53 11.62 -8.90
CA VAL A 200 2.61 11.18 -7.50
C VAL A 200 1.23 10.81 -6.97
N PHE A 201 0.19 11.60 -7.31
CA PHE A 201 -1.20 11.26 -6.99
C PHE A 201 -1.61 9.90 -7.60
N ALA A 202 -1.27 9.64 -8.87
CA ALA A 202 -1.61 8.38 -9.54
C ALA A 202 -0.91 7.16 -8.91
N ILE A 203 0.33 7.32 -8.41
CA ILE A 203 1.04 6.27 -7.67
C ILE A 203 0.43 6.05 -6.30
N PHE A 204 -0.02 7.12 -5.63
CA PHE A 204 -0.65 7.03 -4.31
C PHE A 204 -2.08 6.47 -4.37
N PHE A 205 -2.87 6.83 -5.38
CA PHE A 205 -4.32 6.54 -5.42
C PHE A 205 -4.69 5.06 -5.23
N PRO A 206 -3.96 4.07 -5.80
CA PRO A 206 -4.23 2.66 -5.52
C PRO A 206 -4.23 2.29 -4.03
N SER A 207 -3.52 3.05 -3.18
CA SER A 207 -3.48 2.82 -1.72
C SER A 207 -4.80 3.09 -1.00
N VAL A 208 -5.65 3.97 -1.55
CA VAL A 208 -6.95 4.30 -0.94
C VAL A 208 -8.09 3.48 -1.54
N THR A 209 -7.79 2.69 -2.58
CA THR A 209 -8.77 1.78 -3.19
C THR A 209 -9.04 0.58 -2.27
N GLY A 210 -10.04 -0.23 -2.62
CA GLY A 210 -10.40 -1.41 -1.84
C GLY A 210 -11.50 -1.20 -0.80
N ILE A 211 -12.15 -0.03 -0.77
CA ILE A 211 -13.36 0.23 0.04
C ILE A 211 -14.50 -0.77 -0.24
N GLN A 212 -14.46 -1.40 -1.42
CA GLN A 212 -15.46 -2.33 -1.93
C GLN A 212 -15.36 -3.73 -1.29
N ALA A 213 -14.26 -4.02 -0.60
CA ALA A 213 -14.02 -5.31 0.04
C ALA A 213 -15.12 -5.69 1.05
N GLY A 214 -15.63 -4.70 1.80
CA GLY A 214 -16.71 -4.93 2.77
C GLY A 214 -18.03 -5.32 2.09
N ALA A 215 -18.32 -4.78 0.90
CA ALA A 215 -19.52 -5.12 0.14
C ALA A 215 -19.41 -6.47 -0.59
N ASN A 216 -18.20 -6.96 -0.85
CA ASN A 216 -17.97 -8.28 -1.46
C ASN A 216 -18.38 -9.45 -0.56
N ILE A 217 -18.48 -9.23 0.76
CA ILE A 217 -18.81 -10.25 1.76
C ILE A 217 -20.24 -10.00 2.31
N SER A 218 -21.09 -9.32 1.54
CA SER A 218 -22.44 -8.94 1.97
C SER A 218 -23.34 -10.12 2.34
N GLY A 219 -23.09 -11.32 1.81
CA GLY A 219 -23.85 -12.53 2.14
C GLY A 219 -23.58 -13.13 3.51
N ASP A 220 -22.42 -12.83 4.10
CA ASP A 220 -22.01 -13.40 5.39
C ASP A 220 -22.31 -12.44 6.56
N LEU A 221 -22.83 -11.24 6.26
CA LEU A 221 -23.18 -10.23 7.26
C LEU A 221 -24.61 -10.43 7.78
N LYS A 222 -24.76 -10.34 9.11
CA LYS A 222 -26.08 -10.42 9.78
C LYS A 222 -27.04 -9.31 9.34
N ASP A 223 -26.53 -8.09 9.15
CA ASP A 223 -27.28 -6.95 8.64
C ASP A 223 -26.39 -6.12 7.69
N PRO A 224 -26.40 -6.44 6.39
CA PRO A 224 -25.52 -5.78 5.41
C PRO A 224 -25.83 -4.29 5.24
N ALA A 225 -27.10 -3.90 5.33
CA ALA A 225 -27.56 -2.53 5.05
C ALA A 225 -27.01 -1.52 6.06
N SER A 226 -26.85 -1.92 7.33
CA SER A 226 -26.26 -1.06 8.36
C SER A 226 -24.76 -1.30 8.58
N ALA A 227 -24.27 -2.53 8.38
CA ALA A 227 -22.87 -2.89 8.62
C ALA A 227 -21.92 -2.35 7.56
N ILE A 228 -22.30 -2.41 6.28
CA ILE A 228 -21.43 -1.96 5.17
C ILE A 228 -21.12 -0.46 5.29
N PRO A 229 -22.10 0.46 5.44
CA PRO A 229 -21.82 1.90 5.53
C PRO A 229 -20.94 2.26 6.72
N LYS A 230 -21.26 1.73 7.92
CA LYS A 230 -20.52 2.02 9.14
C LYS A 230 -19.09 1.47 9.09
N GLY A 231 -18.94 0.23 8.64
CA GLY A 231 -17.64 -0.44 8.53
C GLY A 231 -16.74 0.24 7.50
N THR A 232 -17.26 0.54 6.31
CA THR A 232 -16.48 1.16 5.23
C THR A 232 -16.07 2.60 5.55
N LEU A 233 -16.97 3.44 6.09
CA LEU A 233 -16.62 4.81 6.49
C LEU A 233 -15.61 4.84 7.64
N LEU A 234 -15.79 3.97 8.65
CA LEU A 234 -14.85 3.89 9.77
C LEU A 234 -13.49 3.37 9.31
N ALA A 235 -13.45 2.34 8.47
CA ALA A 235 -12.20 1.82 7.89
C ALA A 235 -11.48 2.92 7.08
N LEU A 236 -12.22 3.67 6.26
CA LEU A 236 -11.66 4.78 5.49
C LEU A 236 -11.05 5.85 6.41
N LEU A 237 -11.77 6.26 7.46
CA LEU A 237 -11.28 7.23 8.44
C LEU A 237 -9.97 6.73 9.10
N ILE A 238 -9.97 5.49 9.59
CA ILE A 238 -8.80 4.89 10.24
C ILE A 238 -7.61 4.84 9.28
N SER A 239 -7.83 4.41 8.03
CA SER A 239 -6.77 4.35 7.04
C SER A 239 -6.21 5.74 6.69
N MET A 240 -7.06 6.76 6.51
CA MET A 240 -6.59 8.12 6.19
C MET A 240 -5.81 8.75 7.34
N VAL A 241 -6.27 8.56 8.59
CA VAL A 241 -5.51 9.00 9.77
C VAL A 241 -4.17 8.29 9.83
N SER A 242 -4.14 6.98 9.57
CA SER A 242 -2.89 6.23 9.58
C SER A 242 -1.90 6.68 8.50
N TYR A 243 -2.36 6.97 7.29
CA TYR A 243 -1.51 7.53 6.22
C TYR A 243 -0.98 8.90 6.58
N ALA A 244 -1.81 9.77 7.14
CA ALA A 244 -1.40 11.11 7.57
C ALA A 244 -0.34 11.05 8.68
N VAL A 245 -0.50 10.15 9.66
CA VAL A 245 0.49 9.90 10.71
C VAL A 245 1.80 9.45 10.07
N MET A 246 1.78 8.45 9.20
CA MET A 246 3.01 7.93 8.59
C MET A 246 3.74 8.97 7.73
N VAL A 247 3.01 9.82 6.99
CA VAL A 247 3.58 10.96 6.26
C VAL A 247 4.26 11.96 7.18
N MET A 248 3.62 12.31 8.30
CA MET A 248 4.17 13.27 9.25
C MET A 248 5.44 12.73 9.91
N PHE A 249 5.43 11.47 10.34
CA PHE A 249 6.58 10.86 11.00
C PHE A 249 7.74 10.59 10.01
N SER A 250 7.47 10.13 8.78
CA SER A 250 8.49 9.95 7.74
C SER A 250 9.15 11.27 7.35
N GLY A 251 8.35 12.30 7.09
CA GLY A 251 8.86 13.62 6.74
C GLY A 251 9.56 14.35 7.89
N ALA A 252 9.21 14.08 9.14
CA ALA A 252 9.84 14.73 10.29
C ALA A 252 11.19 14.09 10.69
N SER A 253 11.44 12.84 10.32
CA SER A 253 12.60 12.10 10.86
C SER A 253 13.60 11.57 9.85
N ALA A 254 13.30 11.64 8.56
CA ALA A 254 14.24 11.26 7.50
C ALA A 254 14.62 12.45 6.60
N LEU A 255 15.86 12.44 6.13
CA LEU A 255 16.38 13.35 5.10
C LEU A 255 15.97 12.88 3.70
N ARG A 256 15.84 13.83 2.78
CA ARG A 256 15.52 13.56 1.37
C ARG A 256 16.59 12.73 0.67
N ASP A 257 17.83 13.12 0.91
CA ASP A 257 19.01 12.56 0.26
C ASP A 257 20.06 12.28 1.32
N ALA A 258 20.69 11.12 1.22
CA ALA A 258 21.76 10.70 2.11
C ALA A 258 22.81 9.86 1.37
N SER A 259 24.09 10.15 1.63
CA SER A 259 25.21 9.43 1.02
C SER A 259 25.48 8.07 1.67
N GLY A 260 25.14 7.86 2.95
CA GLY A 260 25.48 6.62 3.68
C GLY A 260 26.90 6.57 4.23
N ASN A 261 27.70 7.63 4.05
CA ASN A 261 29.09 7.67 4.49
C ASN A 261 29.24 8.40 5.84
N LEU A 262 29.92 7.76 6.78
CA LEU A 262 30.20 8.34 8.10
C LEU A 262 31.14 9.56 8.03
N ALA A 263 31.95 9.66 6.98
CA ALA A 263 32.88 10.78 6.79
C ALA A 263 32.19 12.12 6.52
N ASP A 264 30.95 12.09 6.04
CA ASP A 264 30.15 13.28 5.75
C ASP A 264 29.38 13.79 6.98
N LEU A 265 29.48 13.08 8.12
CA LEU A 265 28.91 13.48 9.40
C LEU A 265 29.94 14.26 10.22
N VAL A 266 29.52 15.39 10.78
CA VAL A 266 30.33 16.14 11.74
C VAL A 266 30.05 15.60 13.13
N ILE A 267 30.97 14.79 13.65
CA ILE A 267 30.86 14.15 14.96
C ILE A 267 31.75 14.91 15.96
N VAL A 268 31.15 15.43 17.03
CA VAL A 268 31.89 16.04 18.16
C VAL A 268 31.56 15.24 19.41
N ASN A 269 32.59 14.76 20.11
CA ASN A 269 32.46 13.94 21.33
C ASN A 269 31.51 12.73 21.18
N GLY A 270 31.49 12.10 20.00
CA GLY A 270 30.64 10.94 19.72
C GLY A 270 29.18 11.25 19.37
N THR A 271 28.76 12.52 19.44
CA THR A 271 27.44 12.99 19.00
C THR A 271 27.52 13.65 17.63
N VAL A 272 26.56 13.35 16.75
CA VAL A 272 26.44 14.03 15.45
C VAL A 272 25.90 15.44 15.67
N VAL A 273 26.70 16.45 15.31
CA VAL A 273 26.36 17.87 15.49
C VAL A 273 25.84 18.48 14.19
N ASP A 274 26.35 18.02 13.05
CA ASP A 274 25.88 18.45 11.73
C ASP A 274 25.80 17.27 10.75
N TYR A 275 24.71 17.24 9.99
CA TYR A 275 24.38 16.26 8.95
C TYR A 275 24.11 16.94 7.60
N SER A 276 24.38 18.24 7.46
CA SER A 276 24.22 19.00 6.21
C SER A 276 25.11 18.47 5.08
N GLY A 277 26.29 17.93 5.42
CA GLY A 277 27.23 17.31 4.47
C GLY A 277 26.63 16.12 3.70
N LEU A 278 25.67 15.42 4.31
CA LEU A 278 25.03 14.23 3.73
C LEU A 278 24.21 14.53 2.47
N ALA A 279 23.72 15.77 2.33
CA ALA A 279 22.94 16.23 1.18
C ALA A 279 23.83 16.66 -0.01
N ASN A 280 25.15 16.79 0.17
CA ASN A 280 26.06 17.21 -0.90
C ASN A 280 26.15 16.17 -2.04
N CYS A 281 25.74 14.92 -1.80
CA CYS A 281 25.68 13.89 -2.84
C CYS A 281 24.68 14.21 -3.97
N VAL A 282 23.77 15.17 -3.76
CA VAL A 282 22.80 15.63 -4.77
C VAL A 282 23.52 16.28 -5.96
N ALA A 283 24.61 17.02 -5.73
CA ALA A 283 25.34 17.69 -6.80
C ALA A 283 25.93 16.70 -7.83
N ASN A 284 26.26 15.48 -7.39
CA ASN A 284 26.85 14.43 -8.23
C ASN A 284 25.87 13.29 -8.55
N ASN A 285 24.60 13.36 -8.09
CA ASN A 285 23.61 12.27 -8.20
C ASN A 285 24.12 10.90 -7.69
N THR A 286 24.99 10.91 -6.66
CA THR A 286 25.57 9.68 -6.08
C THR A 286 24.85 9.22 -4.81
N CYS A 287 23.79 9.90 -4.39
CA CYS A 287 23.03 9.55 -3.19
C CYS A 287 22.40 8.16 -3.34
N LYS A 288 22.73 7.24 -2.43
CA LYS A 288 22.14 5.89 -2.40
C LYS A 288 20.99 5.77 -1.41
N TYR A 289 20.95 6.64 -0.41
CA TYR A 289 19.98 6.58 0.68
C TYR A 289 19.18 7.88 0.78
N GLY A 290 18.26 7.93 1.74
CA GLY A 290 17.28 9.01 1.90
C GLY A 290 15.93 8.71 1.23
N LEU A 291 14.95 9.54 1.54
CA LEU A 291 13.55 9.36 1.13
C LEU A 291 13.34 9.33 -0.41
N HIS A 292 14.23 9.91 -1.23
CA HIS A 292 14.12 9.84 -2.69
C HIS A 292 14.68 8.54 -3.27
N ASN A 293 15.80 8.06 -2.73
CA ASN A 293 16.65 7.05 -3.40
C ASN A 293 16.44 5.64 -2.85
N SER A 294 15.90 5.50 -1.64
CA SER A 294 15.73 4.22 -0.98
C SER A 294 14.28 3.99 -0.54
N TYR A 295 13.70 2.87 -0.99
CA TYR A 295 12.39 2.41 -0.55
C TYR A 295 12.42 1.70 0.82
N SER A 296 13.61 1.39 1.34
CA SER A 296 13.80 0.73 2.64
C SER A 296 13.92 1.70 3.82
N VAL A 297 13.74 3.01 3.59
CA VAL A 297 13.82 4.04 4.65
C VAL A 297 12.85 3.77 5.80
N MET A 298 11.68 3.21 5.55
CA MET A 298 10.75 2.87 6.63
C MET A 298 11.26 1.79 7.58
N GLN A 299 12.07 0.85 7.07
CA GLN A 299 12.66 -0.19 7.89
C GLN A 299 13.81 0.37 8.72
N LEU A 300 14.57 1.32 8.15
CA LEU A 300 15.62 2.04 8.85
C LEU A 300 15.09 2.84 10.05
N MET A 301 13.87 3.37 9.92
CA MET A 301 13.22 4.20 10.92
C MET A 301 12.46 3.42 12.01
N SER A 302 12.25 2.12 11.80
CA SER A 302 11.49 1.28 12.71
C SER A 302 12.32 0.77 13.88
N ALA A 303 11.67 0.43 15.00
CA ALA A 303 12.38 -0.12 16.15
C ALA A 303 12.92 -1.54 15.87
N TRP A 304 12.24 -2.34 15.03
CA TRP A 304 12.75 -3.62 14.56
C TRP A 304 12.53 -3.81 13.05
N GLY A 305 13.56 -3.46 12.26
CA GLY A 305 13.54 -3.52 10.78
C GLY A 305 12.91 -4.78 10.14
N PRO A 306 13.27 -6.01 10.56
CA PRO A 306 12.67 -7.25 10.07
C PRO A 306 11.14 -7.33 10.24
N PHE A 307 10.58 -6.66 11.25
CA PHE A 307 9.16 -6.66 11.50
C PHE A 307 8.38 -5.85 10.46
N ILE A 308 8.95 -4.76 9.95
CA ILE A 308 8.38 -3.98 8.85
C ILE A 308 8.29 -4.82 7.57
N TYR A 309 9.29 -5.68 7.29
CA TYR A 309 9.19 -6.63 6.17
C TYR A 309 8.00 -7.58 6.37
N GLY A 310 7.83 -8.13 7.57
CA GLY A 310 6.68 -8.97 7.92
C GLY A 310 5.34 -8.24 7.74
N GLY A 311 5.24 -6.99 8.18
CA GLY A 311 4.07 -6.13 7.99
C GLY A 311 3.78 -5.83 6.52
N CYS A 312 4.82 -5.54 5.73
CA CYS A 312 4.71 -5.34 4.30
C CYS A 312 4.17 -6.61 3.63
N TRP A 313 4.80 -7.77 3.86
CA TRP A 313 4.36 -9.04 3.28
C TRP A 313 2.93 -9.40 3.68
N ALA A 314 2.55 -9.13 4.94
CA ALA A 314 1.19 -9.34 5.40
C ALA A 314 0.17 -8.45 4.67
N ALA A 315 0.48 -7.16 4.48
CA ALA A 315 -0.38 -6.22 3.76
C ALA A 315 -0.54 -6.56 2.27
N THR A 316 0.58 -6.91 1.63
CA THR A 316 0.61 -7.21 0.19
C THR A 316 -0.07 -8.55 -0.12
N LEU A 317 0.27 -9.61 0.62
CA LEU A 317 -0.32 -10.93 0.39
C LEU A 317 -1.79 -10.96 0.80
N SER A 318 -2.18 -10.29 1.88
CA SER A 318 -3.59 -10.20 2.27
C SER A 318 -4.43 -9.55 1.16
N THR A 319 -3.98 -8.42 0.61
CA THR A 319 -4.74 -7.70 -0.42
C THR A 319 -4.71 -8.45 -1.76
N ALA A 320 -3.59 -9.07 -2.11
CA ALA A 320 -3.50 -9.91 -3.31
C ALA A 320 -4.45 -11.11 -3.24
N LEU A 321 -4.48 -11.83 -2.12
CA LEU A 321 -5.33 -12.99 -1.89
C LEU A 321 -6.82 -12.64 -2.02
N THR A 322 -7.27 -11.56 -1.36
CA THR A 322 -8.67 -11.13 -1.43
C THR A 322 -9.06 -10.71 -2.86
N ASN A 323 -8.17 -10.04 -3.58
CA ASN A 323 -8.42 -9.66 -4.98
C ASN A 323 -8.47 -10.89 -5.91
N LEU A 324 -7.58 -11.89 -5.71
CA LEU A 324 -7.57 -13.14 -6.47
C LEU A 324 -8.85 -13.96 -6.26
N LEU A 325 -9.46 -13.92 -5.08
CA LEU A 325 -10.73 -14.60 -4.79
C LEU A 325 -11.93 -13.81 -5.32
N SER A 326 -11.87 -12.48 -5.28
CA SER A 326 -12.95 -11.62 -5.74
C SER A 326 -13.20 -11.75 -7.24
N VAL A 327 -12.15 -11.91 -8.06
CA VAL A 327 -12.26 -11.89 -9.53
C VAL A 327 -13.08 -13.07 -10.08
N PRO A 328 -12.77 -14.35 -9.76
CA PRO A 328 -13.57 -15.48 -10.23
C PRO A 328 -15.03 -15.40 -9.77
N ARG A 329 -15.28 -14.98 -8.53
CA ARG A 329 -16.66 -14.82 -8.00
C ARG A 329 -17.45 -13.77 -8.79
N LEU A 330 -16.83 -12.65 -9.14
CA LEU A 330 -17.43 -11.62 -9.99
C LEU A 330 -17.73 -12.14 -11.40
N ILE A 331 -16.75 -12.80 -12.03
CA ILE A 331 -16.89 -13.32 -13.39
C ILE A 331 -17.95 -14.43 -13.44
N GLN A 332 -18.00 -15.30 -12.44
CA GLN A 332 -19.01 -16.35 -12.33
C GLN A 332 -20.41 -15.76 -12.16
N ALA A 333 -20.57 -14.75 -11.30
CA ALA A 333 -21.85 -14.05 -11.11
C ALA A 333 -22.33 -13.36 -12.40
N LEU A 334 -21.43 -12.71 -13.14
CA LEU A 334 -21.70 -12.14 -14.46
C LEU A 334 -22.12 -13.20 -15.49
N GLY A 335 -21.47 -14.37 -15.45
CA GLY A 335 -21.79 -15.51 -16.32
C GLY A 335 -23.18 -16.09 -16.04
N VAL A 336 -23.59 -16.17 -14.77
CA VAL A 336 -24.91 -16.65 -14.35
C VAL A 336 -26.04 -15.75 -14.88
N ASP A 337 -25.83 -14.44 -14.90
CA ASP A 337 -26.82 -13.48 -15.41
C ASP A 337 -26.90 -13.45 -16.96
N ARG A 338 -26.00 -14.15 -17.67
CA ARG A 338 -25.97 -14.34 -19.13
C ARG A 338 -26.05 -13.05 -19.95
N ILE A 339 -25.54 -11.94 -19.41
CA ILE A 339 -25.56 -10.63 -20.09
C ILE A 339 -24.54 -10.60 -21.23
N TYR A 340 -23.35 -11.17 -21.02
CA TYR A 340 -22.32 -11.29 -22.05
C TYR A 340 -22.21 -12.75 -22.52
N PRO A 341 -22.41 -13.04 -23.81
CA PRO A 341 -22.44 -14.42 -24.31
C PRO A 341 -21.10 -15.16 -24.11
N GLY A 342 -19.97 -14.45 -24.12
CA GLY A 342 -18.65 -15.05 -23.87
C GLY A 342 -18.40 -15.46 -22.42
N LEU A 343 -19.12 -14.88 -21.44
CA LEU A 343 -18.93 -15.17 -20.02
C LEU A 343 -19.77 -16.36 -19.52
N ILE A 344 -20.72 -16.85 -20.34
CA ILE A 344 -21.60 -17.97 -19.99
C ILE A 344 -20.78 -19.25 -19.72
N PHE A 345 -19.62 -19.41 -20.36
CA PHE A 345 -18.72 -20.55 -20.10
C PHE A 345 -18.26 -20.61 -18.63
N PHE A 346 -18.04 -19.45 -17.99
CA PHE A 346 -17.60 -19.33 -16.61
C PHE A 346 -18.73 -19.40 -15.58
N SER A 347 -19.98 -19.61 -16.01
CA SER A 347 -21.14 -19.68 -15.10
C SER A 347 -21.28 -21.02 -14.39
N LYS A 348 -20.39 -21.99 -14.65
CA LYS A 348 -20.45 -23.32 -14.02
C LYS A 348 -20.03 -23.21 -12.54
N PRO A 349 -20.69 -23.96 -11.64
CA PRO A 349 -20.39 -23.94 -10.21
C PRO A 349 -18.98 -24.43 -9.90
#